data_AF-A0A0G9MLF8-F1
#
_entry.id   AF-A0A0G9MLF8-F1
#
_cell.length_a   1.000
_cell.length_b   1.000
_cell.length_c   1.000
_cell.angle_alpha   90.00
_cell.angle_beta   90.00
_cell.angle_gamma   90.00
#
_symmetry.space_group_name_H-M   'P 1'
#
loop_
_entity.id
_entity.type
_entity.pdbx_description
1 polymer ?
#
loop_
_entity_poly.entity_id
_entity_poly.type
_entity_poly.pdbx_seq_one_letter_code
_entity_poly.pdbx_strand_id
1 'polypeptide(L)'
;MLSTAIAMALAQHAVPATPTDEIENEILVMAERLRSIEVNVGRGPDGNWHCSLSASSGSEIIDSRLCRTTTGCVREHGDDRTAIEDCVRTHRSRTLDDFRRQLREERS
;
A
#
# COMPACT_ATOMS: atom_id res chain seq x y z
N MET A 1 28.34 6.92 59.69
CA MET A 1 28.98 6.68 58.38
C MET A 1 27.87 6.69 57.33
N LEU A 2 27.77 7.77 56.57
CA LEU A 2 26.77 7.93 55.52
C LEU A 2 27.22 7.16 54.26
N SER A 3 26.39 6.28 53.72
CA SER A 3 26.53 5.79 52.35
C SER A 3 25.20 5.96 51.64
N THR A 4 25.07 7.08 50.95
CA THR A 4 23.97 7.40 50.04
C THR A 4 24.27 6.74 48.70
N ALA A 5 23.52 5.69 48.35
CA ALA A 5 23.57 5.10 47.02
C ALA A 5 22.76 5.99 46.05
N ILE A 6 23.44 6.58 45.06
CA ILE A 6 22.81 7.35 43.98
C ILE A 6 22.33 6.36 42.92
N ALA A 7 21.03 6.19 42.79
CA ALA A 7 20.41 5.47 41.67
C ALA A 7 20.31 6.44 40.46
N MET A 8 21.11 6.20 39.41
CA MET A 8 20.95 6.89 38.14
C MET A 8 19.70 6.37 37.41
N ALA A 9 18.71 7.23 37.26
CA ALA A 9 17.56 6.99 36.39
C ALA A 9 18.00 7.11 34.91
N LEU A 10 17.90 6.02 34.17
CA LEU A 10 18.02 6.01 32.71
C LEU A 10 16.77 6.68 32.12
N ALA A 11 16.83 7.98 31.89
CA ALA A 11 15.85 8.67 31.05
C ALA A 11 16.08 8.26 29.59
N GLN A 12 15.36 7.23 29.13
CA GLN A 12 15.21 6.92 27.71
C GLN A 12 14.45 8.08 27.06
N HIS A 13 15.17 8.94 26.34
CA HIS A 13 14.58 9.97 25.52
C HIS A 13 14.02 9.29 24.26
N ALA A 14 12.70 9.08 24.21
CA ALA A 14 12.03 8.76 22.96
C ALA A 14 12.14 10.00 22.06
N VAL A 15 12.94 9.90 20.99
CA VAL A 15 13.02 10.95 19.97
C VAL A 15 11.65 11.00 19.28
N PRO A 16 10.94 12.15 19.30
CA PRO A 16 9.69 12.26 18.55
C PRO A 16 9.99 12.12 17.07
N ALA A 17 9.27 11.23 16.38
CA ALA A 17 9.34 11.13 14.92
C ALA A 17 8.97 12.48 14.32
N THR A 18 9.73 12.93 13.32
CA THR A 18 9.33 14.15 12.59
C THR A 18 8.15 13.82 11.68
N PRO A 19 7.27 14.80 11.35
CA PRO A 19 6.10 14.55 10.49
C PRO A 19 6.47 13.89 9.15
N THR A 20 7.64 14.19 8.61
CA THR A 20 8.18 13.57 7.40
C THR A 20 8.45 12.07 7.57
N ASP A 21 9.01 11.67 8.72
CA ASP A 21 9.29 10.26 9.01
C ASP A 21 8.00 9.44 9.15
N GLU A 22 6.95 10.04 9.69
CA GLU A 22 5.63 9.40 9.80
C GLU A 22 5.00 9.16 8.42
N ILE A 23 5.07 10.15 7.53
CA ILE A 23 4.56 10.05 6.15
C ILE A 23 5.30 8.96 5.37
N GLU A 24 6.63 8.94 5.43
CA GLU A 24 7.42 7.92 4.73
C GLU A 24 7.17 6.52 5.30
N ASN A 25 7.01 6.37 6.63
CA ASN A 25 6.64 5.09 7.23
C ASN A 25 5.26 4.60 6.78
N GLU A 26 4.27 5.49 6.71
CA GLU A 26 2.93 5.16 6.23
C GLU A 26 2.95 4.71 4.76
N ILE A 27 3.68 5.44 3.91
CA ILE A 27 3.93 5.09 2.51
C ILE A 27 4.54 3.69 2.40
N LEU A 28 5.55 3.37 3.23
CA LEU A 28 6.22 2.07 3.19
C LEU A 28 5.28 0.93 3.59
N VAL A 29 4.50 1.11 4.65
CA VAL A 29 3.50 0.11 5.10
C VAL A 29 2.45 -0.13 4.02
N MET A 30 1.95 0.94 3.39
CA MET A 30 0.97 0.81 2.32
C MET A 30 1.56 0.19 1.05
N ALA A 31 2.78 0.55 0.69
CA ALA A 31 3.48 -0.08 -0.44
C ALA A 31 3.67 -1.58 -0.23
N GLU A 32 3.99 -1.99 0.99
CA GLU A 32 4.15 -3.42 1.32
C GLU A 32 2.81 -4.16 1.27
N ARG A 33 1.75 -3.59 1.85
CA ARG A 33 0.39 -4.15 1.73
C ARG A 33 -0.04 -4.28 0.27
N LEU A 34 0.16 -3.25 -0.54
CA LEU A 34 -0.25 -3.29 -1.95
C LEU A 34 0.49 -4.37 -2.74
N ARG A 35 1.75 -4.67 -2.40
CA ARG A 35 2.52 -5.73 -3.04
C ARG A 35 1.98 -7.13 -2.71
N SER A 36 1.47 -7.34 -1.50
CA SER A 36 0.95 -8.64 -1.06
C SER A 36 -0.51 -8.89 -1.43
N ILE A 37 -1.27 -7.87 -1.85
CA ILE A 37 -2.66 -8.06 -2.28
C ILE A 37 -2.72 -8.86 -3.58
N GLU A 38 -3.42 -9.99 -3.51
CA GLU A 38 -3.85 -10.77 -4.65
C GLU A 38 -5.17 -10.22 -5.18
N VAL A 39 -5.28 -10.12 -6.49
CA VAL A 39 -6.45 -9.57 -7.17
C VAL A 39 -7.06 -10.68 -8.01
N ASN A 40 -8.29 -11.05 -7.69
CA ASN A 40 -9.03 -12.05 -8.42
C ASN A 40 -10.04 -11.34 -9.32
N VAL A 41 -9.87 -11.49 -10.63
CA VAL A 41 -10.79 -10.97 -11.65
C VAL A 41 -11.45 -12.15 -12.34
N GLY A 42 -12.78 -12.10 -12.41
CA GLY A 42 -13.58 -13.12 -13.08
C GLY A 42 -14.75 -12.50 -13.80
N ARG A 43 -15.33 -13.26 -14.74
CA ARG A 43 -16.56 -12.88 -15.43
C ARG A 43 -17.71 -13.70 -14.87
N GLY A 44 -18.76 -13.02 -14.42
CA GLY A 44 -19.96 -13.64 -13.89
C GLY A 44 -20.81 -14.29 -14.98
N PRO A 45 -21.80 -15.12 -14.60
CA PRO A 45 -22.72 -15.75 -15.54
C PRO A 45 -23.62 -14.74 -16.28
N ASP A 46 -23.79 -13.54 -15.73
CA ASP A 46 -24.45 -12.39 -16.35
C ASP A 46 -23.57 -11.66 -17.38
N GLY A 47 -22.31 -12.09 -17.54
CA GLY A 47 -21.34 -11.47 -18.43
C GLY A 47 -20.66 -10.22 -17.86
N ASN A 48 -20.93 -9.85 -16.60
CA ASN A 48 -20.27 -8.73 -15.93
C ASN A 48 -18.91 -9.12 -15.36
N TRP A 49 -18.00 -8.15 -15.27
CA TRP A 49 -16.70 -8.34 -14.65
C TRP A 49 -16.80 -8.12 -13.15
N HIS A 50 -16.23 -9.03 -12.39
CA HIS A 50 -16.11 -8.94 -10.94
C HIS A 50 -14.64 -8.92 -10.55
N CYS A 51 -14.35 -8.14 -9.51
CA CYS A 51 -13.04 -8.08 -8.89
C CYS A 51 -13.19 -8.30 -7.39
N SER A 52 -12.27 -9.04 -6.80
CA SER A 52 -12.11 -9.18 -5.36
C SER A 52 -10.63 -9.10 -4.98
N LEU A 53 -10.37 -8.63 -3.77
CA LEU A 53 -9.03 -8.48 -3.21
C LEU A 53 -8.87 -9.46 -2.05
N SER A 54 -7.69 -10.07 -1.92
CA SER A 54 -7.38 -10.94 -0.77
C SER A 54 -7.29 -10.18 0.56
N ALA A 55 -6.97 -8.88 0.49
CA ALA A 55 -6.91 -7.96 1.63
C ALA A 55 -7.12 -6.51 1.17
N SER A 56 -7.37 -5.60 2.12
CA SER A 56 -7.39 -4.16 1.84
C SER A 56 -6.01 -3.55 2.01
N SER A 57 -5.69 -2.54 1.19
CA SER A 57 -4.48 -1.72 1.38
C SER A 57 -4.60 -0.75 2.56
N GLY A 58 -5.81 -0.53 3.07
CA GLY A 58 -6.17 0.54 4.01
C GLY A 58 -6.67 1.82 3.32
N SER A 59 -6.80 1.83 1.99
CA SER A 59 -7.36 2.94 1.21
C SER A 59 -8.33 2.43 0.13
N GLU A 60 -9.59 2.84 0.24
CA GLU A 60 -10.64 2.47 -0.73
C GLU A 60 -10.31 2.93 -2.16
N ILE A 61 -9.66 4.10 -2.29
CA ILE A 61 -9.27 4.66 -3.59
C ILE A 61 -8.22 3.76 -4.25
N ILE A 62 -7.22 3.30 -3.48
CA ILE A 62 -6.18 2.41 -3.98
C ILE A 62 -6.78 1.05 -4.34
N ASP A 63 -7.61 0.49 -3.46
CA ASP A 63 -8.25 -0.82 -3.64
C ASP A 63 -9.14 -0.82 -4.90
N SER A 64 -9.95 0.24 -5.09
CA SER A 64 -10.80 0.43 -6.27
C SER A 64 -9.97 0.59 -7.55
N ARG A 65 -8.91 1.39 -7.51
CA ARG A 65 -8.01 1.58 -8.65
C ARG A 65 -7.31 0.28 -9.03
N LEU A 66 -6.81 -0.47 -8.05
CA LEU A 66 -6.20 -1.78 -8.26
C LEU A 66 -7.18 -2.73 -8.97
N CYS A 67 -8.41 -2.84 -8.49
CA CYS A 67 -9.43 -3.67 -9.11
C CYS A 67 -9.74 -3.26 -10.55
N ARG A 68 -9.95 -1.95 -10.79
CA ARG A 68 -10.29 -1.43 -12.12
C ARG A 68 -9.15 -1.67 -13.12
N THR A 69 -7.92 -1.43 -12.70
CA THR A 69 -6.73 -1.63 -13.53
C THR A 69 -6.53 -3.12 -13.85
N THR A 70 -6.55 -4.01 -12.86
CA THR A 70 -6.36 -5.44 -13.12
C THR A 70 -7.46 -5.98 -14.02
N THR A 71 -8.70 -5.54 -13.82
CA THR A 71 -9.81 -5.88 -14.73
C THR A 71 -9.56 -5.38 -16.15
N GLY A 72 -9.00 -4.17 -16.30
CA GLY A 72 -8.58 -3.62 -17.59
C GLY A 72 -7.51 -4.47 -18.27
N CYS A 73 -6.45 -4.83 -17.56
CA CYS A 73 -5.37 -5.68 -18.09
C CYS A 73 -5.89 -7.05 -18.55
N VAL A 74 -6.77 -7.68 -17.77
CA VAL A 74 -7.40 -8.96 -18.15
C VAL A 74 -8.28 -8.81 -19.39
N ARG A 75 -9.04 -7.72 -19.49
CA ARG A 75 -9.87 -7.43 -20.68
C ARG A 75 -9.05 -7.18 -21.94
N GLU A 76 -7.89 -6.55 -21.81
CA GLU A 76 -7.01 -6.20 -22.92
C GLU A 76 -6.22 -7.39 -23.45
N HIS A 77 -5.69 -8.23 -22.55
CA HIS A 77 -4.77 -9.31 -22.89
C HIS A 77 -5.41 -10.70 -22.89
N GLY A 78 -6.66 -10.83 -22.44
CA GLY A 78 -7.41 -12.09 -22.47
C GLY A 78 -6.73 -13.18 -21.63
N ASP A 79 -6.32 -14.26 -22.28
CA ASP A 79 -5.69 -15.41 -21.63
C ASP A 79 -4.14 -15.33 -21.62
N ASP A 80 -3.53 -14.26 -22.17
CA ASP A 80 -2.09 -14.05 -22.11
C ASP A 80 -1.65 -13.63 -20.71
N ARG A 81 -1.39 -14.63 -19.88
CA ARG A 81 -1.00 -14.45 -18.48
C ARG A 81 0.24 -13.56 -18.31
N THR A 82 1.24 -13.69 -19.18
CA THR A 82 2.48 -12.90 -19.07
C THR A 82 2.19 -11.43 -19.35
N ALA A 83 1.42 -11.14 -20.40
CA ALA A 83 1.03 -9.77 -20.72
C ALA A 83 0.15 -9.14 -19.62
N ILE A 84 -0.77 -9.92 -19.03
CA ILE A 84 -1.58 -9.48 -17.88
C ILE A 84 -0.68 -9.14 -16.68
N GLU A 85 0.24 -10.02 -16.30
CA GLU A 85 1.14 -9.82 -15.17
C GLU A 85 2.01 -8.57 -15.36
N ASP A 86 2.54 -8.35 -16.57
CA ASP A 86 3.35 -7.18 -16.91
C ASP A 86 2.53 -5.87 -16.88
N CYS A 87 1.30 -5.90 -17.41
CA CYS A 87 0.36 -4.78 -17.34
C CYS A 87 0.06 -4.41 -15.88
N VAL A 88 -0.33 -5.39 -15.05
CA VAL A 88 -0.65 -5.18 -13.64
C VAL A 88 0.56 -4.63 -12.88
N ARG A 89 1.75 -5.20 -13.09
CA ARG A 89 2.99 -4.75 -12.43
C ARG A 89 3.28 -3.28 -12.74
N THR A 90 3.17 -2.88 -14.01
CA THR A 90 3.41 -1.50 -14.45
C THR A 90 2.46 -0.53 -13.76
N HIS A 91 1.17 -0.86 -13.69
CA HIS A 91 0.18 0.02 -13.07
C HIS A 91 0.24 0.05 -11.54
N ARG A 92 0.65 -1.03 -10.88
CA ARG A 92 0.89 -1.03 -9.42
C ARG A 92 1.96 -0.02 -9.04
N SER A 93 3.07 0.03 -9.79
CA SER A 93 4.12 1.04 -9.55
C SER A 93 3.59 2.46 -9.66
N ARG A 94 2.85 2.78 -10.74
CA ARG A 94 2.25 4.10 -10.94
C ARG A 94 1.27 4.48 -9.83
N THR A 95 0.48 3.51 -9.35
CA THR A 95 -0.49 3.75 -8.26
C THR A 95 0.20 4.15 -6.96
N LEU A 96 1.34 3.53 -6.63
CA LEU A 96 2.13 3.91 -5.46
C LEU A 96 2.75 5.30 -5.59
N ASP A 97 3.27 5.63 -6.77
CA ASP A 97 3.88 6.94 -6.99
C ASP A 97 2.86 8.08 -6.93
N ASP A 98 1.66 7.86 -7.45
CA ASP A 98 0.54 8.79 -7.31
C ASP A 98 0.11 8.97 -5.84
N PHE A 99 0.01 7.88 -5.10
CA PHE A 99 -0.36 7.91 -3.68
C PHE A 99 0.67 8.66 -2.84
N ARG A 100 1.96 8.39 -3.06
CA ARG A 100 3.08 9.10 -2.41
C ARG A 100 3.01 10.59 -2.64
N ARG A 101 2.66 11.01 -3.86
CA ARG A 101 2.50 12.43 -4.20
C ARG A 101 1.33 13.05 -3.44
N GLN A 102 0.17 12.40 -3.43
CA GLN A 102 -1.02 12.89 -2.72
C GLN A 102 -0.80 13.04 -1.21
N LEU A 103 -0.23 12.03 -0.54
CA LEU A 103 0.04 12.10 0.90
C LEU A 103 0.95 13.27 1.28
N ARG A 104 1.95 13.58 0.44
CA ARG A 104 2.86 14.70 0.66
C ARG A 104 2.15 16.04 0.45
N GLU A 105 1.27 16.14 -0.55
CA GLU A 105 0.49 17.35 -0.83
C GLU A 105 -0.55 17.66 0.27
N GLU A 106 -1.21 16.65 0.83
CA GLU A 106 -2.22 16.83 1.89
C GLU A 106 -1.62 17.26 3.23
N ARG A 107 -0.32 17.01 3.45
CA ARG A 107 0.37 17.22 4.73
C ARG A 107 1.48 18.27 4.68
N SER A 108 1.64 18.95 3.54
CA SER A 108 2.48 20.14 3.37
C SER A 108 1.72 21.42 3.66
#